data_AF-A0A7X8IJK4-F1
#
_entry.id   AF-A0A7X8IJK4-F1
#
_cell.length_a   1.000
_cell.length_b   1.000
_cell.length_c   1.000
_cell.angle_alpha   90.00
_cell.angle_beta   90.00
_cell.angle_gamma   90.00
#
_symmetry.space_group_name_H-M   'P 1'
#
loop_
_entity.id
_entity.type
_entity.pdbx_description
1 polymer ?
#
loop_
_entity_poly.entity_id
_entity_poly.type
_entity_poly.pdbx_seq_one_letter_code
_entity_poly.pdbx_strand_id
1 'polypeptide(L)'
;MRKLMVILLIAVLGLFGTNMLSAGVSPFSREYDAWKQKQVITPENEVKPTQPSHPFSSFKNDTRDECELLVPLDDTFTLAMNPNDDGYTGLITLPFTFSLYGNEYTSCYVNNNGNVTFDYGLSSYNPWGFPINGNPMLAPFFADVDTRGTGSVWYKIEANRMIVIWDHVGYYSSRTDKVNTFELIFSDGTDPQIGLGNNVAFSYGDMSWTTGSASGGNNGFGGYAATVGINKGDNVEYAQIGRFDHAGTDYDGPFLNNDGVDWLDCQLFVFNTGGEEANVAPVFVTTPPSPVELTVGESWSFDVTVIAPEPNQLVDAVVDHDIPLNYVIIPANTLTFTLSYTATAADIGTHLITIIATDDGTPPLSASYEFEIIVKDIPSTPVELSGFTATMSATNDVQVKWTTQSETNLMGFRVYRNESSFQSGSILITPVMIPATNTSAQQSYSVTDNEVVIGKSYYYWLESVDFSISQFFGPVNVTIQGEVPAVNPDISQLKSAYPNPFKANSNTKIEVDIKTGESGTLTIFNLAGQVVTSYNVREGTHIIDWNGTDANGKACSSGIYFYKLTTPTLSQTRKMLILK
;
A
#
# COMPACT_ATOMS: atom_id res chain seq x y z
N MET A 1 11.91 -66.76 -18.15
CA MET A 1 10.44 -66.84 -18.26
C MET A 1 9.96 -65.40 -18.39
N ARG A 2 9.68 -64.89 -19.60
CA ARG A 2 8.33 -64.81 -20.22
C ARG A 2 7.37 -64.07 -19.26
N LYS A 3 6.86 -62.86 -19.53
CA LYS A 3 6.37 -62.31 -20.81
C LYS A 3 6.16 -60.79 -20.74
N LEU A 4 6.42 -60.14 -21.90
CA LEU A 4 5.71 -59.03 -22.58
C LEU A 4 5.57 -57.69 -21.82
N MET A 5 6.08 -56.53 -22.27
CA MET A 5 6.26 -55.91 -23.59
C MET A 5 4.95 -55.55 -24.32
N VAL A 6 4.91 -54.31 -24.81
CA VAL A 6 4.11 -53.65 -25.88
C VAL A 6 3.43 -52.39 -25.32
N ILE A 7 3.93 -51.15 -25.50
CA ILE A 7 4.31 -50.35 -26.70
C ILE A 7 3.10 -49.65 -27.36
N LEU A 8 3.33 -48.35 -27.68
CA LEU A 8 2.85 -47.55 -28.84
C LEU A 8 1.71 -46.52 -28.51
N LEU A 9 1.65 -45.25 -28.99
CA LEU A 9 2.37 -44.47 -30.01
C LEU A 9 2.04 -42.95 -29.87
N ILE A 10 3.07 -42.09 -29.99
CA ILE A 10 3.26 -40.78 -30.68
C ILE A 10 2.05 -39.97 -31.22
N ALA A 11 2.02 -38.65 -30.92
CA ALA A 11 1.99 -37.48 -31.87
C ALA A 11 1.45 -36.19 -31.16
N VAL A 12 2.28 -35.19 -30.83
CA VAL A 12 2.67 -33.98 -31.60
C VAL A 12 1.68 -32.78 -31.51
N LEU A 13 2.26 -31.64 -31.08
CA LEU A 13 1.89 -30.22 -31.26
C LEU A 13 0.75 -29.59 -30.44
N GLY A 14 1.13 -28.60 -29.63
CA GLY A 14 0.24 -27.59 -29.06
C GLY A 14 0.96 -26.70 -28.05
N LEU A 15 1.67 -25.68 -28.55
CA LEU A 15 1.94 -24.46 -27.77
C LEU A 15 0.61 -23.97 -27.18
N PHE A 16 0.58 -23.64 -25.88
CA PHE A 16 0.00 -22.41 -25.35
C PHE A 16 0.48 -22.27 -23.90
N GLY A 17 1.31 -21.27 -23.67
CA GLY A 17 1.55 -20.78 -22.32
C GLY A 17 0.31 -20.08 -21.78
N THR A 18 0.13 -20.14 -20.47
CA THR A 18 -0.61 -19.14 -19.72
C THR A 18 0.01 -19.02 -18.33
N ASN A 19 0.69 -17.88 -18.14
CA ASN A 19 0.70 -17.05 -16.94
C ASN A 19 1.04 -17.73 -15.61
N MET A 20 2.30 -17.53 -15.21
CA MET A 20 2.66 -17.34 -13.81
C MET A 20 1.97 -16.07 -13.30
N LEU A 21 0.79 -16.25 -12.70
CA LEU A 21 0.29 -15.34 -11.69
C LEU A 21 0.97 -15.70 -10.38
N SER A 22 1.37 -14.68 -9.62
CA SER A 22 1.66 -14.75 -8.19
C SER A 22 0.76 -15.79 -7.52
N ALA A 23 1.33 -16.94 -7.19
CA ALA A 23 0.62 -17.99 -6.52
C ALA A 23 0.95 -17.85 -5.03
N GLY A 24 0.14 -17.05 -4.33
CA GLY A 24 -0.14 -17.38 -2.94
C GLY A 24 -0.49 -18.87 -2.88
N VAL A 25 0.08 -19.58 -1.91
CA VAL A 25 -0.03 -21.03 -1.81
C VAL A 25 -1.50 -21.43 -1.90
N SER A 26 -1.84 -22.15 -2.96
CA SER A 26 -3.21 -22.61 -3.19
C SER A 26 -3.61 -23.54 -2.03
N PRO A 27 -4.83 -23.40 -1.45
CA PRO A 27 -5.32 -24.27 -0.38
C PRO A 27 -5.52 -25.75 -0.81
N PHE A 28 -5.11 -26.10 -2.02
CA PHE A 28 -5.15 -27.44 -2.62
C PHE A 28 -3.76 -27.93 -3.11
N SER A 29 -2.65 -27.27 -2.74
CA SER A 29 -1.30 -27.72 -3.10
C SER A 29 -0.77 -28.81 -2.15
N ARG A 30 0.18 -29.64 -2.63
CA ARG A 30 0.85 -30.63 -1.78
C ARG A 30 1.66 -30.00 -0.65
N GLU A 31 2.20 -28.79 -0.84
CA GLU A 31 2.87 -28.06 0.26
C GLU A 31 1.86 -27.58 1.32
N TYR A 32 0.68 -27.09 0.91
CA TYR A 32 -0.40 -26.74 1.84
C TYR A 32 -0.98 -27.97 2.57
N ASP A 33 -1.04 -29.12 1.88
CA ASP A 33 -1.45 -30.38 2.50
C ASP A 33 -0.39 -30.93 3.47
N ALA A 34 0.91 -30.72 3.19
CA ALA A 34 2.00 -31.06 4.12
C ALA A 34 2.04 -30.12 5.34
N TRP A 35 1.76 -28.82 5.14
CA TRP A 35 1.58 -27.83 6.21
C TRP A 35 0.35 -28.18 7.08
N LYS A 36 -0.80 -28.50 6.47
CA LYS A 36 -1.97 -29.02 7.20
C LYS A 36 -1.61 -30.30 7.96
N GLN A 37 -0.87 -31.24 7.37
CA GLN A 37 -0.45 -32.45 8.08
C GLN A 37 0.48 -32.18 9.27
N LYS A 38 1.26 -31.11 9.26
CA LYS A 38 2.05 -30.64 10.42
C LYS A 38 1.20 -29.92 11.48
N GLN A 39 0.07 -29.33 11.09
CA GLN A 39 -0.91 -28.71 12.00
C GLN A 39 -2.05 -29.64 12.44
N VAL A 40 -2.19 -30.83 11.85
CA VAL A 40 -3.20 -31.82 12.24
C VAL A 40 -2.78 -32.43 13.57
N ILE A 41 -3.36 -31.91 14.64
CA ILE A 41 -3.41 -32.55 15.95
C ILE A 41 -4.16 -33.87 15.78
N THR A 42 -3.43 -34.99 15.85
CA THR A 42 -4.05 -36.31 16.01
C THR A 42 -4.71 -36.40 17.39
N PRO A 43 -5.86 -37.07 17.55
CA PRO A 43 -6.59 -37.17 18.83
C PRO A 43 -5.82 -37.83 20.00
N GLU A 44 -4.59 -38.29 19.79
CA GLU A 44 -3.70 -38.87 20.82
C GLU A 44 -2.70 -37.85 21.43
N ASN A 45 -2.62 -36.61 20.93
CA ASN A 45 -1.85 -35.53 21.54
C ASN A 45 -2.82 -34.49 22.13
N GLU A 46 -3.25 -34.67 23.38
CA GLU A 46 -3.91 -33.58 24.11
C GLU A 46 -2.88 -32.46 24.29
N VAL A 47 -3.04 -31.36 23.53
CA VAL A 47 -2.29 -30.12 23.78
C VAL A 47 -2.74 -29.61 25.14
N LYS A 48 -1.96 -29.95 26.16
CA LYS A 48 -2.13 -29.52 27.55
C LYS A 48 -1.03 -28.53 27.91
N PRO A 49 -1.24 -27.69 28.93
CA PRO A 49 -0.20 -26.85 29.52
C PRO A 49 1.05 -27.61 30.00
N THR A 50 1.02 -28.96 30.03
CA THR A 50 2.15 -29.83 30.37
C THR A 50 3.11 -30.11 29.20
N GLN A 51 2.97 -29.44 28.06
CA GLN A 51 3.83 -29.61 26.86
C GLN A 51 4.53 -28.30 26.48
N PRO A 52 5.67 -28.33 25.77
CA PRO A 52 6.38 -27.13 25.32
C PRO A 52 5.46 -26.19 24.53
N SER A 53 5.69 -24.88 24.62
CA SER A 53 4.91 -23.89 23.87
C SER A 53 4.99 -24.18 22.36
N HIS A 54 3.85 -24.14 21.68
CA HIS A 54 3.84 -24.20 20.22
C HIS A 54 4.23 -22.84 19.64
N PRO A 55 4.75 -22.80 18.40
CA PRO A 55 5.07 -21.55 17.71
C PRO A 55 3.87 -20.62 17.74
N PHE A 56 4.09 -19.40 18.22
CA PHE A 56 3.06 -18.38 18.34
C PHE A 56 3.43 -17.19 17.47
N SER A 57 2.54 -16.81 16.55
CA SER A 57 2.64 -15.59 15.76
C SER A 57 1.38 -14.75 16.00
N SER A 58 1.46 -13.79 16.90
CA SER A 58 0.49 -12.70 16.96
C SER A 58 1.18 -11.40 16.61
N PHE A 59 0.58 -10.67 15.67
CA PHE A 59 0.95 -9.29 15.38
C PHE A 59 0.01 -8.37 16.14
N LYS A 60 0.60 -7.34 16.74
CA LYS A 60 -0.11 -6.17 17.23
C LYS A 60 0.33 -4.97 16.38
N ASN A 61 -0.58 -4.04 16.13
CA ASN A 61 -0.31 -2.90 15.25
C ASN A 61 0.54 -1.88 16.04
N ASP A 62 1.80 -1.68 15.64
CA ASP A 62 2.86 -1.02 16.42
C ASP A 62 2.87 0.53 16.35
N THR A 63 1.78 1.18 15.96
CA THR A 63 1.73 2.65 16.07
C THR A 63 1.31 3.03 17.49
N ARG A 64 2.15 3.80 18.20
CA ARG A 64 1.90 4.30 19.56
C ARG A 64 0.53 5.00 19.74
N ASP A 65 -0.08 5.48 18.66
CA ASP A 65 -1.41 6.10 18.65
C ASP A 65 -2.58 5.09 18.46
N GLU A 66 -2.31 3.79 18.25
CA GLU A 66 -3.29 2.71 18.00
C GLU A 66 -2.93 1.38 18.72
N CYS A 67 -2.38 1.42 19.95
CA CYS A 67 -2.10 0.20 20.73
C CYS A 67 -3.40 -0.54 21.11
N GLU A 68 -3.84 -1.48 20.28
CA GLU A 68 -5.06 -2.28 20.53
C GLU A 68 -4.78 -3.51 21.42
N LEU A 69 -5.62 -3.78 22.41
CA LEU A 69 -5.55 -5.04 23.19
C LEU A 69 -5.73 -6.27 22.29
N LEU A 70 -5.28 -7.44 22.77
CA LEU A 70 -5.39 -8.68 21.99
C LEU A 70 -6.87 -9.05 21.78
N VAL A 71 -7.72 -8.86 22.78
CA VAL A 71 -9.18 -8.90 22.62
C VAL A 71 -9.77 -7.51 22.90
N PRO A 72 -10.46 -6.88 21.91
CA PRO A 72 -11.11 -5.61 22.16
C PRO A 72 -12.29 -5.77 23.13
N LEU A 73 -12.48 -4.76 23.98
CA LEU A 73 -13.63 -4.67 24.88
C LEU A 73 -14.93 -4.50 24.06
N ASP A 74 -15.94 -5.32 24.35
CA ASP A 74 -17.26 -5.26 23.73
C ASP A 74 -18.40 -5.48 24.75
N ASP A 75 -19.65 -5.41 24.28
CA ASP A 75 -20.85 -5.54 25.12
C ASP A 75 -21.03 -6.94 25.77
N THR A 76 -20.18 -7.92 25.44
CA THR A 76 -20.22 -9.26 26.06
C THR A 76 -19.44 -9.35 27.37
N PHE A 77 -18.63 -8.34 27.68
CA PHE A 77 -17.90 -8.26 28.93
C PHE A 77 -18.81 -7.89 30.11
N THR A 78 -18.48 -8.44 31.27
CA THR A 78 -19.14 -8.16 32.54
C THR A 78 -18.28 -7.23 33.37
N LEU A 79 -18.89 -6.21 33.97
CA LEU A 79 -18.21 -5.34 34.94
C LEU A 79 -17.76 -6.19 36.13
N ALA A 80 -16.46 -6.21 36.43
CA ALA A 80 -15.91 -7.02 37.49
C ALA A 80 -16.41 -6.55 38.87
N MET A 81 -16.38 -5.23 39.09
CA MET A 81 -16.69 -4.59 40.35
C MET A 81 -17.09 -3.13 40.15
N ASN A 82 -17.88 -2.56 41.07
CA ASN A 82 -18.17 -1.13 41.07
C ASN A 82 -16.87 -0.31 41.31
N PRO A 83 -16.80 0.94 40.81
CA PRO A 83 -15.66 1.84 41.06
C PRO A 83 -15.19 1.85 42.51
N ASN A 84 -13.91 1.55 42.73
CA ASN A 84 -13.30 1.39 44.05
C ASN A 84 -11.76 1.57 43.99
N ASP A 85 -11.09 1.25 45.10
CA ASP A 85 -9.65 1.42 45.32
C ASP A 85 -8.97 0.05 45.46
N ASP A 86 -9.22 -0.65 46.58
CA ASP A 86 -8.58 -1.92 46.93
C ASP A 86 -9.51 -3.14 46.87
N GLY A 87 -10.59 -3.01 46.11
CA GLY A 87 -11.62 -4.02 45.99
C GLY A 87 -11.23 -5.16 45.05
N TYR A 88 -11.98 -6.24 45.17
CA TYR A 88 -11.87 -7.43 44.34
C TYR A 88 -13.26 -8.07 44.20
N THR A 89 -13.41 -9.00 43.26
CA THR A 89 -14.68 -9.68 43.01
C THR A 89 -15.05 -10.70 44.10
N GLY A 90 -16.30 -11.16 44.11
CA GLY A 90 -16.58 -12.46 44.74
C GLY A 90 -15.83 -13.60 44.03
N LEU A 91 -15.85 -14.81 44.59
CA LEU A 91 -15.27 -15.99 43.93
C LEU A 91 -15.97 -16.23 42.58
N ILE A 92 -15.19 -16.24 41.50
CA ILE A 92 -15.66 -16.50 40.13
C ILE A 92 -15.35 -17.95 39.80
N THR A 93 -16.34 -18.74 39.37
CA THR A 93 -16.14 -20.11 38.91
C THR A 93 -15.76 -20.14 37.43
N LEU A 94 -14.73 -20.91 37.09
CA LEU A 94 -14.26 -21.13 35.73
C LEU A 94 -14.91 -22.39 35.14
N PRO A 95 -15.36 -22.38 33.87
CA PRO A 95 -15.88 -23.56 33.20
C PRO A 95 -14.78 -24.50 32.66
N PHE A 96 -13.51 -24.14 32.90
CA PHE A 96 -12.31 -24.88 32.54
C PHE A 96 -11.36 -24.96 33.75
N THR A 97 -10.34 -25.82 33.65
CA THR A 97 -9.28 -25.92 34.65
C THR A 97 -8.07 -25.12 34.19
N PHE A 98 -7.66 -24.12 34.98
CA PHE A 98 -6.43 -23.37 34.77
C PHE A 98 -5.28 -24.03 35.56
N SER A 99 -4.12 -24.26 34.91
CA SER A 99 -2.93 -24.80 35.58
C SER A 99 -1.88 -23.70 35.79
N LEU A 100 -1.38 -23.56 37.01
CA LEU A 100 -0.30 -22.63 37.37
C LEU A 100 0.72 -23.35 38.25
N TYR A 101 1.93 -23.56 37.71
CA TYR A 101 3.00 -24.37 38.29
C TYR A 101 2.52 -25.74 38.77
N GLY A 102 1.77 -26.43 37.90
CA GLY A 102 1.18 -27.74 38.17
C GLY A 102 -0.03 -27.74 39.12
N ASN A 103 -0.37 -26.61 39.74
CA ASN A 103 -1.57 -26.50 40.56
C ASN A 103 -2.80 -26.17 39.71
N GLU A 104 -3.87 -26.91 39.91
CA GLU A 104 -5.11 -26.76 39.16
C GLU A 104 -6.12 -25.87 39.89
N TYR A 105 -6.68 -24.89 39.17
CA TYR A 105 -7.67 -23.94 39.66
C TYR A 105 -8.92 -23.95 38.79
N THR A 106 -10.08 -23.99 39.44
CA THR A 106 -11.41 -23.91 38.80
C THR A 106 -12.18 -22.66 39.21
N SER A 107 -11.49 -21.72 39.85
CA SER A 107 -12.05 -20.47 40.32
C SER A 107 -10.95 -19.43 40.56
N CYS A 108 -11.31 -18.15 40.51
CA CYS A 108 -10.39 -17.04 40.75
C CYS A 108 -11.09 -15.82 41.37
N TYR A 109 -10.29 -14.80 41.70
CA TYR A 109 -10.72 -13.47 42.11
C TYR A 109 -10.05 -12.43 41.21
N VAL A 110 -10.82 -11.50 40.66
CA VAL A 110 -10.27 -10.36 39.90
C VAL A 110 -10.08 -9.18 40.84
N ASN A 111 -8.90 -8.56 40.79
CA ASN A 111 -8.52 -7.45 41.65
C ASN A 111 -8.59 -6.11 40.91
N ASN A 112 -9.02 -5.05 41.61
CA ASN A 112 -8.93 -3.68 41.08
C ASN A 112 -7.47 -3.29 40.78
N ASN A 113 -6.53 -3.67 41.66
CA ASN A 113 -5.09 -3.40 41.60
C ASN A 113 -4.33 -4.27 40.58
N GLY A 114 -4.96 -4.63 39.46
CA GLY A 114 -4.25 -5.17 38.28
C GLY A 114 -3.72 -6.61 38.40
N ASN A 115 -4.33 -7.44 39.24
CA ASN A 115 -3.98 -8.84 39.41
C ASN A 115 -5.19 -9.78 39.47
N VAL A 116 -4.96 -11.07 39.21
CA VAL A 116 -5.91 -12.16 39.44
C VAL A 116 -5.27 -13.16 40.39
N THR A 117 -6.02 -13.55 41.41
CA THR A 117 -5.56 -14.49 42.44
C THR A 117 -6.48 -15.70 42.54
N PHE A 118 -5.97 -16.80 43.11
CA PHE A 118 -6.68 -18.08 43.04
C PHE A 118 -7.14 -18.64 44.39
N ASP A 119 -6.42 -18.39 45.49
CA ASP A 119 -6.81 -18.93 46.79
C ASP A 119 -7.80 -18.03 47.54
N TYR A 120 -7.55 -16.72 47.54
CA TYR A 120 -8.41 -15.71 48.17
C TYR A 120 -8.34 -14.37 47.44
N GLY A 121 -9.28 -13.47 47.71
CA GLY A 121 -9.22 -12.10 47.20
C GLY A 121 -8.16 -11.27 47.92
N LEU A 122 -7.47 -10.39 47.19
CA LEU A 122 -6.40 -9.54 47.71
C LEU A 122 -6.86 -8.07 47.75
N SER A 123 -6.54 -7.33 48.81
CA SER A 123 -6.83 -5.89 48.94
C SER A 123 -5.57 -5.06 49.21
N SER A 124 -4.41 -5.60 48.83
CA SER A 124 -3.14 -4.89 48.99
C SER A 124 -2.98 -3.90 47.84
N TYR A 125 -2.61 -2.67 48.16
CA TYR A 125 -2.24 -1.60 47.21
C TYR A 125 -0.73 -1.52 46.96
N ASN A 126 0.09 -2.14 47.82
CA ASN A 126 1.53 -2.10 47.67
C ASN A 126 2.01 -3.29 46.83
N PRO A 127 2.48 -3.04 45.58
CA PRO A 127 3.04 -4.11 44.76
C PRO A 127 4.37 -4.62 45.34
N TRP A 128 4.41 -5.93 45.57
CA TRP A 128 5.64 -6.62 45.95
C TRP A 128 6.40 -7.07 44.70
N GLY A 129 7.72 -6.98 44.74
CA GLY A 129 8.55 -7.73 43.79
C GLY A 129 8.41 -9.23 44.08
N PHE A 130 8.45 -10.05 43.04
CA PHE A 130 8.38 -11.50 43.21
C PHE A 130 9.76 -12.07 43.62
N PRO A 131 9.80 -13.20 44.35
CA PRO A 131 8.66 -14.04 44.75
C PRO A 131 7.90 -13.52 45.98
N ILE A 132 6.62 -13.90 46.12
CA ILE A 132 5.82 -13.67 47.32
C ILE A 132 5.41 -14.99 47.97
N ASN A 133 5.20 -14.96 49.28
CA ASN A 133 4.61 -16.05 50.06
C ASN A 133 3.13 -15.76 50.28
N GLY A 134 2.25 -16.68 49.89
CA GLY A 134 0.81 -16.57 50.05
C GLY A 134 0.07 -16.92 48.77
N ASN A 135 -0.61 -15.93 48.21
CA ASN A 135 -1.64 -16.15 47.18
C ASN A 135 -1.02 -16.34 45.79
N PRO A 136 -1.28 -17.46 45.11
CA PRO A 136 -0.93 -17.63 43.70
C PRO A 136 -1.58 -16.53 42.85
N MET A 137 -0.84 -15.97 41.90
CA MET A 137 -1.22 -14.73 41.23
C MET A 137 -0.74 -14.63 39.79
N LEU A 138 -1.60 -14.11 38.91
CA LEU A 138 -1.24 -13.52 37.63
C LEU A 138 -1.31 -11.99 37.78
N ALA A 139 -0.21 -11.29 37.51
CA ALA A 139 -0.11 -9.85 37.64
C ALA A 139 0.32 -9.25 36.29
N PRO A 140 -0.63 -9.01 35.35
CA PRO A 140 -0.31 -8.25 34.15
C PRO A 140 0.19 -6.85 34.50
N PHE A 141 -0.31 -6.25 35.59
CA PHE A 141 0.21 -4.98 36.10
C PHE A 141 -0.24 -4.74 37.56
N PHE A 142 0.47 -5.28 38.55
CA PHE A 142 0.12 -5.05 39.94
C PHE A 142 0.57 -3.65 40.39
N ALA A 143 -0.39 -2.75 40.64
CA ALA A 143 -0.17 -1.38 41.10
C ALA A 143 -1.38 -0.83 41.89
N ASP A 144 -1.28 0.39 42.43
CA ASP A 144 -2.31 1.07 43.24
C ASP A 144 -3.36 1.75 42.34
N VAL A 145 -4.21 0.92 41.71
CA VAL A 145 -5.25 1.33 40.75
C VAL A 145 -6.42 1.96 41.50
N ASP A 146 -6.97 3.05 40.97
CA ASP A 146 -8.19 3.67 41.52
C ASP A 146 -9.21 3.97 40.43
N THR A 147 -10.30 3.21 40.43
CA THR A 147 -11.37 3.33 39.43
C THR A 147 -12.47 4.32 39.83
N ARG A 148 -12.39 4.95 41.03
CA ARG A 148 -13.36 5.98 41.47
C ARG A 148 -13.28 7.25 40.62
N GLY A 149 -12.10 7.54 40.08
CA GLY A 149 -11.86 8.69 39.20
C GLY A 149 -12.19 8.40 37.74
N THR A 150 -11.59 7.36 37.18
CA THR A 150 -11.73 6.96 35.77
C THR A 150 -11.46 5.49 35.56
N GLY A 151 -11.97 4.95 34.46
CA GLY A 151 -11.75 3.58 34.02
C GLY A 151 -12.59 2.55 34.75
N SER A 152 -12.48 1.30 34.31
CA SER A 152 -13.23 0.18 34.88
C SER A 152 -12.52 -1.14 34.61
N VAL A 153 -12.81 -2.14 35.44
CA VAL A 153 -12.30 -3.50 35.27
C VAL A 153 -13.41 -4.39 34.75
N TRP A 154 -13.14 -5.07 33.65
CA TRP A 154 -14.08 -5.91 32.91
C TRP A 154 -13.55 -7.33 32.82
N TYR A 155 -14.44 -8.31 32.77
CA TYR A 155 -14.04 -9.68 32.48
C TYR A 155 -15.03 -10.38 31.56
N LYS A 156 -14.54 -11.36 30.83
CA LYS A 156 -15.33 -12.26 29.98
C LYS A 156 -14.88 -13.70 30.22
N ILE A 157 -15.83 -14.61 30.36
CA ILE A 157 -15.56 -16.03 30.56
C ILE A 157 -16.12 -16.79 29.36
N GLU A 158 -15.27 -17.60 28.74
CA GLU A 158 -15.61 -18.49 27.64
C GLU A 158 -15.31 -19.94 28.06
N ALA A 159 -15.58 -20.90 27.18
CA ALA A 159 -15.52 -22.33 27.53
C ALA A 159 -14.13 -22.79 27.99
N ASN A 160 -13.07 -22.21 27.44
CA ASN A 160 -11.68 -22.61 27.64
C ASN A 160 -10.75 -21.47 28.11
N ARG A 161 -11.27 -20.27 28.34
CA ARG A 161 -10.48 -19.10 28.74
C ARG A 161 -11.26 -18.05 29.50
N MET A 162 -10.54 -17.20 30.20
CA MET A 162 -11.04 -15.97 30.80
C MET A 162 -10.16 -14.80 30.36
N ILE A 163 -10.81 -13.68 30.07
CA ILE A 163 -10.19 -12.41 29.67
C ILE A 163 -10.55 -11.39 30.74
N VAL A 164 -9.57 -10.60 31.19
CA VAL A 164 -9.74 -9.51 32.15
C VAL A 164 -9.07 -8.27 31.58
N ILE A 165 -9.80 -7.16 31.53
CA ILE A 165 -9.32 -5.89 31.00
C ILE A 165 -9.47 -4.82 32.08
N TRP A 166 -8.37 -4.15 32.40
CA TRP A 166 -8.36 -2.89 33.13
C TRP A 166 -8.35 -1.79 32.08
N ASP A 167 -9.52 -1.18 31.85
CA ASP A 167 -9.75 -0.23 30.77
C ASP A 167 -9.64 1.21 31.29
N HIS A 168 -8.66 1.96 30.78
CA HIS A 168 -8.41 3.37 31.08
C HIS A 168 -8.41 3.70 32.59
N VAL A 169 -7.81 2.82 33.39
CA VAL A 169 -7.84 2.91 34.85
C VAL A 169 -6.89 3.99 35.36
N GLY A 170 -7.37 4.78 36.32
CA GLY A 170 -6.58 5.79 37.02
C GLY A 170 -5.75 5.19 38.15
N TYR A 171 -5.02 6.07 38.85
CA TYR A 171 -4.20 5.73 40.00
C TYR A 171 -4.67 6.44 41.27
N TYR A 172 -4.38 5.87 42.43
CA TYR A 172 -4.73 6.48 43.70
C TYR A 172 -4.15 7.92 43.81
N SER A 173 -4.81 8.91 44.40
CA SER A 173 -6.15 8.92 44.99
C SER A 173 -7.13 9.61 44.03
N SER A 174 -7.78 8.81 43.20
CA SER A 174 -8.80 9.17 42.20
C SER A 174 -8.28 10.10 41.12
N ARG A 175 -7.05 9.85 40.67
CA ARG A 175 -6.36 10.63 39.65
C ARG A 175 -6.80 10.17 38.27
N THR A 176 -6.96 11.14 37.36
CA THR A 176 -7.47 10.91 36.00
C THR A 176 -6.60 11.57 34.93
N ASP A 177 -5.48 12.18 35.33
CA ASP A 177 -4.57 12.86 34.41
C ASP A 177 -3.69 11.89 33.60
N LYS A 178 -3.58 10.64 34.05
CA LYS A 178 -2.93 9.52 33.39
C LYS A 178 -3.79 8.29 33.59
N VAL A 179 -3.80 7.42 32.58
CA VAL A 179 -4.57 6.19 32.59
C VAL A 179 -3.71 5.06 32.06
N ASN A 180 -3.99 3.84 32.51
CA ASN A 180 -3.39 2.64 31.96
C ASN A 180 -4.51 1.77 31.38
N THR A 181 -4.22 1.11 30.26
CA THR A 181 -5.10 0.08 29.69
C THR A 181 -4.31 -1.21 29.49
N PHE A 182 -4.71 -2.30 30.13
CA PHE A 182 -4.02 -3.58 30.03
C PHE A 182 -4.96 -4.78 30.20
N GLU A 183 -4.52 -5.91 29.67
CA GLU A 183 -5.30 -7.13 29.53
C GLU A 183 -4.54 -8.35 30.04
N LEU A 184 -5.30 -9.25 30.66
CA LEU A 184 -4.90 -10.61 30.99
C LEU A 184 -5.83 -11.60 30.28
N ILE A 185 -5.24 -12.57 29.59
CA ILE A 185 -5.93 -13.79 29.14
C ILE A 185 -5.31 -14.97 29.86
N PHE A 186 -6.14 -15.86 30.41
CA PHE A 186 -5.68 -17.16 30.88
C PHE A 186 -6.65 -18.29 30.49
N SER A 187 -6.10 -19.45 30.15
CA SER A 187 -6.85 -20.53 29.48
C SER A 187 -6.46 -21.92 29.98
N ASP A 188 -7.17 -22.95 29.51
CA ASP A 188 -6.80 -24.35 29.72
C ASP A 188 -5.68 -24.85 28.78
N GLY A 189 -5.05 -23.96 28.01
CA GLY A 189 -4.03 -24.30 27.01
C GLY A 189 -4.57 -24.51 25.59
N THR A 190 -5.89 -24.44 25.38
CA THR A 190 -6.51 -24.67 24.06
C THR A 190 -6.96 -23.39 23.34
N ASP A 191 -6.59 -22.21 23.85
CA ASP A 191 -6.93 -20.93 23.22
C ASP A 191 -6.02 -20.65 22.00
N PRO A 192 -6.55 -20.69 20.76
CA PRO A 192 -5.75 -20.41 19.57
C PRO A 192 -5.27 -18.95 19.49
N GLN A 193 -5.92 -18.00 20.18
CA GLN A 193 -5.57 -16.58 20.10
C GLN A 193 -4.27 -16.24 20.84
N ILE A 194 -3.87 -17.06 21.81
CA ILE A 194 -2.58 -16.96 22.50
C ILE A 194 -1.64 -18.12 22.14
N GLY A 195 -2.00 -18.90 21.11
CA GLY A 195 -1.24 -20.09 20.68
C GLY A 195 -1.55 -21.32 21.53
N LEU A 196 -1.78 -22.45 20.84
CA LEU A 196 -2.07 -23.71 21.51
C LEU A 196 -0.89 -24.13 22.41
N GLY A 197 -1.19 -24.63 23.61
CA GLY A 197 -0.20 -24.99 24.63
C GLY A 197 0.17 -23.83 25.56
N ASN A 198 0.01 -22.57 25.14
CA ASN A 198 0.12 -21.43 26.03
C ASN A 198 -1.16 -21.23 26.82
N ASN A 199 -1.04 -20.74 28.05
CA ASN A 199 -2.18 -20.62 28.95
C ASN A 199 -2.28 -19.26 29.66
N VAL A 200 -1.33 -18.34 29.43
CA VAL A 200 -1.38 -16.96 29.94
C VAL A 200 -0.89 -16.00 28.86
N ALA A 201 -1.54 -14.85 28.71
CA ALA A 201 -1.04 -13.73 27.93
C ALA A 201 -1.32 -12.39 28.62
N PHE A 202 -0.36 -11.47 28.54
CA PHE A 202 -0.51 -10.07 28.95
C PHE A 202 -0.43 -9.17 27.73
N SER A 203 -1.39 -8.27 27.55
CA SER A 203 -1.38 -7.28 26.45
C SER A 203 -1.60 -5.88 26.99
N TYR A 204 -0.90 -4.90 26.41
CA TYR A 204 -0.88 -3.53 26.93
C TYR A 204 -1.31 -2.50 25.88
N GLY A 205 -2.26 -1.65 26.23
CA GLY A 205 -2.61 -0.46 25.45
C GLY A 205 -1.62 0.67 25.72
N ASP A 206 -2.14 1.86 26.01
CA ASP A 206 -1.37 2.99 26.53
C ASP A 206 -1.13 2.82 28.04
N MET A 207 0.13 2.93 28.47
CA MET A 207 0.59 2.79 29.84
C MET A 207 1.35 4.06 30.27
N SER A 208 0.79 4.81 31.22
CA SER A 208 1.24 6.15 31.57
C SER A 208 1.54 6.37 33.07
N TRP A 209 1.35 5.37 33.94
CA TRP A 209 1.63 5.51 35.39
C TRP A 209 2.01 4.18 36.06
N THR A 210 2.70 4.24 37.20
CA THR A 210 3.24 3.06 37.92
C THR A 210 2.80 2.91 39.37
N THR A 211 2.38 3.99 40.04
CA THR A 211 2.01 3.94 41.45
C THR A 211 0.93 4.96 41.81
N GLY A 212 0.44 4.89 43.05
CA GLY A 212 -0.46 5.89 43.62
C GLY A 212 0.22 7.23 43.96
N SER A 213 -0.57 8.21 44.40
CA SER A 213 -0.13 9.54 44.85
C SER A 213 0.14 9.58 46.36
N ALA A 214 0.51 8.43 46.94
CA ALA A 214 0.79 8.25 48.35
C ALA A 214 1.90 7.20 48.54
N SER A 215 2.27 6.91 49.79
CA SER A 215 3.26 5.86 50.13
C SER A 215 4.61 5.99 49.41
N GLY A 216 5.05 7.23 49.14
CA GLY A 216 6.29 7.53 48.40
C GLY A 216 6.07 7.80 46.91
N GLY A 217 4.89 7.50 46.39
CA GLY A 217 4.47 7.88 45.04
C GLY A 217 4.02 9.34 44.95
N ASN A 218 4.26 9.95 43.79
CA ASN A 218 3.89 11.33 43.49
C ASN A 218 3.56 11.46 41.99
N ASN A 219 2.35 11.96 41.68
CA ASN A 219 1.86 12.13 40.31
C ASN A 219 1.93 10.87 39.42
N GLY A 220 1.77 9.69 40.03
CA GLY A 220 1.73 8.41 39.31
C GLY A 220 3.06 7.65 39.28
N PHE A 221 4.12 8.20 39.86
CA PHE A 221 5.47 7.64 39.77
C PHE A 221 6.20 7.65 41.12
N GLY A 222 7.29 6.88 41.22
CA GLY A 222 8.04 6.66 42.45
C GLY A 222 7.37 5.64 43.36
N GLY A 223 7.62 5.73 44.66
CA GLY A 223 7.01 4.82 45.64
C GLY A 223 7.37 3.35 45.43
N TYR A 224 6.37 2.47 45.59
CA TYR A 224 6.51 1.04 45.30
C TYR A 224 6.33 0.81 43.80
N ALA A 225 7.36 0.25 43.16
CA ALA A 225 7.33 -0.09 41.75
C ALA A 225 6.25 -1.13 41.45
N ALA A 226 5.46 -0.88 40.39
CA ALA A 226 4.52 -1.85 39.84
C ALA A 226 5.24 -3.13 39.47
N THR A 227 4.56 -4.27 39.61
CA THR A 227 5.13 -5.58 39.30
C THR A 227 4.36 -6.23 38.16
N VAL A 228 5.09 -6.69 37.14
CA VAL A 228 4.54 -7.48 36.04
C VAL A 228 5.12 -8.88 36.08
N GLY A 229 4.26 -9.90 36.15
CA GLY A 229 4.69 -11.28 36.18
C GLY A 229 3.67 -12.25 36.76
N ILE A 230 4.16 -13.39 37.22
CA ILE A 230 3.40 -14.54 37.67
C ILE A 230 4.04 -15.08 38.94
N ASN A 231 3.21 -15.51 39.90
CA ASN A 231 3.70 -16.02 41.18
C ASN A 231 2.95 -17.28 41.62
N LYS A 232 3.68 -18.31 42.04
CA LYS A 232 3.08 -19.52 42.61
C LYS A 232 2.56 -19.34 44.04
N GLY A 233 3.08 -18.35 44.77
CA GLY A 233 2.69 -18.05 46.15
C GLY A 233 3.47 -18.86 47.20
N ASP A 234 4.52 -19.59 46.84
CA ASP A 234 5.31 -20.40 47.78
C ASP A 234 6.69 -19.82 48.12
N ASN A 235 6.91 -18.54 47.74
CA ASN A 235 8.15 -17.82 47.94
C ASN A 235 9.35 -18.40 47.17
N VAL A 236 9.13 -19.27 46.18
CA VAL A 236 10.20 -19.93 45.43
C VAL A 236 9.94 -19.78 43.93
N GLU A 237 8.82 -20.27 43.40
CA GLU A 237 8.55 -20.26 41.97
C GLU A 237 7.79 -19.00 41.53
N TYR A 238 8.37 -18.29 40.57
CA TYR A 238 7.79 -17.09 39.99
C TYR A 238 8.45 -16.77 38.65
N ALA A 239 7.70 -16.05 37.82
CA ALA A 239 8.18 -15.45 36.59
C ALA A 239 8.00 -13.94 36.68
N GLN A 240 9.00 -13.15 36.32
CA GLN A 240 8.92 -11.69 36.31
C GLN A 240 9.26 -11.17 34.90
N ILE A 241 8.47 -10.21 34.43
CA ILE A 241 8.76 -9.46 33.21
C ILE A 241 9.53 -8.19 33.55
N GLY A 242 9.13 -7.50 34.62
CA GLY A 242 9.79 -6.28 35.03
C GLY A 242 9.13 -5.64 36.22
N ARG A 243 9.79 -4.60 36.72
CA ARG A 243 9.23 -3.71 37.75
C ARG A 243 9.31 -2.28 37.25
N PHE A 244 8.26 -1.50 37.45
CA PHE A 244 8.15 -0.18 36.81
C PHE A 244 7.89 0.90 37.86
N ASP A 245 8.66 1.98 37.88
CA ASP A 245 8.50 3.06 38.86
C ASP A 245 8.57 4.48 38.29
N HIS A 246 8.84 4.65 37.00
CA HIS A 246 8.97 5.96 36.38
C HIS A 246 8.44 5.99 34.93
N ALA A 247 8.38 7.20 34.36
CA ALA A 247 8.03 7.40 32.96
C ALA A 247 9.25 7.19 32.07
N GLY A 248 9.05 6.68 30.86
CA GLY A 248 10.14 6.37 29.94
C GLY A 248 9.95 5.03 29.24
N THR A 249 10.81 4.78 28.25
CA THR A 249 10.83 3.54 27.45
C THR A 249 12.08 2.71 27.73
N ASP A 250 12.82 3.01 28.80
CA ASP A 250 13.97 2.23 29.20
C ASP A 250 13.53 0.91 29.81
N TYR A 251 14.21 -0.16 29.39
CA TYR A 251 14.03 -1.51 29.90
C TYR A 251 15.37 -2.22 29.87
N ASP A 252 15.88 -2.65 31.03
CA ASP A 252 17.14 -3.39 31.13
C ASP A 252 16.96 -4.87 31.51
N GLY A 253 15.71 -5.30 31.70
CA GLY A 253 15.34 -6.69 31.91
C GLY A 253 14.67 -6.93 33.25
N PRO A 254 14.18 -8.15 33.49
CA PRO A 254 13.26 -8.41 34.60
C PRO A 254 13.85 -8.23 36.00
N PHE A 255 15.17 -8.29 36.16
CA PHE A 255 15.84 -8.37 37.47
C PHE A 255 16.86 -7.27 37.73
N LEU A 256 16.95 -6.27 36.85
CA LEU A 256 17.90 -5.17 36.98
C LEU A 256 17.22 -3.96 37.64
N ASN A 257 17.30 -2.78 37.04
CA ASN A 257 16.71 -1.59 37.66
C ASN A 257 15.18 -1.64 37.48
N ASN A 258 14.46 -0.77 38.18
CA ASN A 258 13.07 -0.56 37.81
C ASN A 258 13.04 0.23 36.50
N ASP A 259 12.12 -0.13 35.62
CA ASP A 259 12.02 0.29 34.24
C ASP A 259 10.97 1.40 34.03
N GLY A 260 11.02 2.00 32.84
CA GLY A 260 10.06 3.01 32.38
C GLY A 260 8.76 2.36 31.89
N VAL A 261 7.61 2.88 32.34
CA VAL A 261 6.30 2.27 32.06
C VAL A 261 5.86 2.36 30.60
N ASP A 262 6.29 3.40 29.88
CA ASP A 262 5.94 3.59 28.47
C ASP A 262 6.56 2.48 27.59
N TRP A 263 7.53 1.72 28.11
CA TRP A 263 8.08 0.55 27.42
C TRP A 263 7.06 -0.58 27.26
N LEU A 264 6.08 -0.67 28.17
CA LEU A 264 4.99 -1.64 28.07
C LEU A 264 4.00 -1.28 26.97
N ASP A 265 4.01 -0.05 26.45
CA ASP A 265 3.09 0.35 25.38
C ASP A 265 3.15 -0.65 24.23
N CYS A 266 1.98 -1.09 23.77
CA CYS A 266 1.80 -2.04 22.68
C CYS A 266 2.39 -3.45 22.91
N GLN A 267 2.99 -3.76 24.07
CA GLN A 267 3.62 -5.06 24.31
C GLN A 267 2.59 -6.21 24.39
N LEU A 268 3.06 -7.41 24.08
CA LEU A 268 2.34 -8.67 24.24
C LEU A 268 3.30 -9.76 24.71
N PHE A 269 3.04 -10.30 25.90
CA PHE A 269 3.77 -11.44 26.45
C PHE A 269 2.87 -12.65 26.51
N VAL A 270 3.38 -13.80 26.09
CA VAL A 270 2.65 -15.06 26.10
C VAL A 270 3.48 -16.13 26.79
N PHE A 271 2.83 -16.89 27.66
CA PHE A 271 3.48 -17.83 28.57
C PHE A 271 2.74 -19.17 28.59
N ASN A 272 3.51 -20.22 28.84
CA ASN A 272 2.98 -21.45 29.42
C ASN A 272 3.44 -21.56 30.88
N THR A 273 2.47 -21.53 31.79
CA THR A 273 2.66 -21.62 33.23
C THR A 273 2.19 -22.94 33.82
N GLY A 274 1.60 -23.82 33.02
CA GLY A 274 0.93 -25.02 33.52
C GLY A 274 1.81 -26.28 33.57
N GLY A 275 3.10 -26.15 33.29
CA GLY A 275 4.08 -27.22 33.45
C GLY A 275 4.14 -27.73 34.90
N GLU A 276 4.39 -29.03 35.08
CA GLU A 276 4.55 -29.66 36.41
C GLU A 276 5.91 -29.32 37.08
N GLU A 277 6.79 -28.62 36.36
CA GLU A 277 8.13 -28.26 36.79
C GLU A 277 8.20 -26.79 37.22
N ALA A 278 9.18 -26.44 38.05
CA ALA A 278 9.38 -25.08 38.56
C ALA A 278 9.76 -24.05 37.48
N ASN A 279 10.15 -24.51 36.28
CA ASN A 279 10.70 -23.71 35.20
C ASN A 279 9.62 -23.21 34.23
N VAL A 280 9.76 -21.97 33.74
CA VAL A 280 8.92 -21.36 32.70
C VAL A 280 9.79 -21.07 31.47
N ALA A 281 9.34 -21.50 30.29
CA ALA A 281 10.05 -21.29 29.04
C ALA A 281 10.38 -19.81 28.77
N PRO A 282 11.42 -19.51 27.95
CA PRO A 282 11.77 -18.14 27.61
C PRO A 282 10.62 -17.38 26.96
N VAL A 283 10.57 -16.07 27.19
CA VAL A 283 9.49 -15.21 26.73
C VAL A 283 10.04 -14.27 25.67
N PHE A 284 9.46 -14.30 24.47
CA PHE A 284 9.77 -13.34 23.43
C PHE A 284 9.21 -11.97 23.81
N VAL A 285 10.08 -10.96 23.69
CA VAL A 285 9.77 -9.57 24.01
C VAL A 285 9.66 -8.73 22.74
N THR A 286 10.63 -8.86 21.85
CA THR A 286 10.55 -8.26 20.51
C THR A 286 10.71 -9.34 19.45
N THR A 287 9.84 -9.30 18.45
CA THR A 287 9.80 -10.29 17.37
C THR A 287 9.66 -9.62 16.01
N PRO A 288 10.33 -10.12 14.96
CA PRO A 288 10.17 -9.59 13.61
C PRO A 288 8.70 -9.56 13.18
N PRO A 289 8.25 -8.55 12.41
CA PRO A 289 6.95 -8.62 11.78
C PRO A 289 6.89 -9.81 10.81
N SER A 290 5.70 -10.34 10.54
CA SER A 290 5.50 -11.31 9.47
C SER A 290 4.26 -10.99 8.63
N PRO A 291 4.39 -11.02 7.29
CA PRO A 291 5.65 -11.25 6.55
C PRO A 291 6.55 -10.00 6.56
N VAL A 292 7.87 -10.22 6.47
CA VAL A 292 8.83 -9.18 6.05
C VAL A 292 8.91 -9.23 4.52
N GLU A 293 8.46 -8.18 3.84
CA GLU A 293 8.53 -8.11 2.38
C GLU A 293 9.75 -7.30 1.92
N LEU A 294 10.58 -7.90 1.06
CA LEU A 294 11.77 -7.27 0.49
C LEU A 294 11.78 -7.42 -1.03
N THR A 295 12.30 -6.44 -1.73
CA THR A 295 12.65 -6.52 -3.16
C THR A 295 14.13 -6.88 -3.29
N VAL A 296 14.50 -7.65 -4.31
CA VAL A 296 15.91 -7.98 -4.59
C VAL A 296 16.80 -6.73 -4.53
N GLY A 297 17.84 -6.78 -3.69
CA GLY A 297 18.76 -5.68 -3.42
C GLY A 297 18.46 -4.87 -2.16
N GLU A 298 17.29 -5.03 -1.55
CA GLU A 298 16.95 -4.39 -0.27
C GLU A 298 17.60 -5.12 0.91
N SER A 299 18.01 -4.34 1.92
CA SER A 299 18.52 -4.86 3.19
C SER A 299 17.52 -4.62 4.31
N TRP A 300 17.44 -5.57 5.23
CA TRP A 300 16.58 -5.55 6.39
C TRP A 300 17.36 -5.98 7.64
N SER A 301 17.00 -5.42 8.79
CA SER A 301 17.51 -5.83 10.09
C SER A 301 16.46 -5.63 11.18
N PHE A 302 16.48 -6.49 12.19
CA PHE A 302 15.57 -6.41 13.34
C PHE A 302 16.25 -6.94 14.60
N ASP A 303 16.00 -6.27 15.73
CA ASP A 303 16.52 -6.67 17.03
C ASP A 303 15.52 -7.57 17.75
N VAL A 304 15.92 -8.83 17.97
CA VAL A 304 15.14 -9.83 18.69
C VAL A 304 15.57 -9.83 20.15
N THR A 305 14.61 -9.72 21.06
CA THR A 305 14.82 -9.81 22.50
C THR A 305 13.98 -10.94 23.07
N VAL A 306 14.62 -11.79 23.87
CA VAL A 306 14.01 -12.91 24.60
C VAL A 306 14.53 -12.87 26.03
N ILE A 307 13.64 -13.08 27.00
CA ILE A 307 14.00 -13.07 28.43
C ILE A 307 13.77 -14.45 29.05
N ALA A 308 14.64 -14.85 29.97
CA ALA A 308 14.32 -15.88 30.94
C ALA A 308 13.53 -15.21 32.08
N PRO A 309 12.27 -15.61 32.31
CA PRO A 309 11.42 -14.93 33.28
C PRO A 309 11.79 -15.28 34.73
N GLU A 310 12.74 -16.19 34.96
CA GLU A 310 13.23 -16.61 36.27
C GLU A 310 14.64 -16.09 36.58
N PRO A 311 14.96 -15.82 37.85
CA PRO A 311 16.25 -15.25 38.23
C PRO A 311 17.39 -16.25 38.02
N ASN A 312 18.54 -15.76 37.55
CA ASN A 312 19.78 -16.52 37.33
C ASN A 312 19.72 -17.59 36.23
N GLN A 313 18.72 -17.54 35.35
CA GLN A 313 18.70 -18.34 34.13
C GLN A 313 19.24 -17.55 32.94
N LEU A 314 19.85 -18.25 31.99
CA LEU A 314 20.31 -17.72 30.70
C LEU A 314 19.48 -18.31 29.58
N VAL A 315 19.19 -17.49 28.56
CA VAL A 315 18.58 -17.91 27.30
C VAL A 315 19.66 -18.01 26.24
N ASP A 316 19.68 -19.12 25.51
CA ASP A 316 20.38 -19.28 24.23
C ASP A 316 19.35 -19.41 23.10
N ALA A 317 19.75 -19.19 21.85
CA ALA A 317 18.85 -19.32 20.71
C ALA A 317 19.47 -19.97 19.48
N VAL A 318 18.63 -20.67 18.72
CA VAL A 318 18.94 -21.23 17.41
C VAL A 318 17.96 -20.63 16.40
N VAL A 319 18.48 -20.21 15.25
CA VAL A 319 17.67 -19.71 14.13
C VAL A 319 17.71 -20.75 13.02
N ASP A 320 16.58 -21.39 12.74
CA ASP A 320 16.40 -22.26 11.58
C ASP A 320 15.91 -21.43 10.38
N HIS A 321 16.60 -21.56 9.25
CA HIS A 321 16.40 -20.74 8.06
C HIS A 321 17.00 -21.41 6.82
N ASP A 322 16.46 -21.10 5.64
CA ASP A 322 16.95 -21.57 4.33
C ASP A 322 17.66 -20.49 3.50
N ILE A 323 17.73 -19.25 4.00
CA ILE A 323 18.41 -18.09 3.38
C ILE A 323 19.58 -17.59 4.25
N PRO A 324 20.59 -16.88 3.70
CA PRO A 324 21.79 -16.50 4.46
C PRO A 324 21.57 -15.31 5.42
N LEU A 325 20.82 -15.53 6.50
CA LEU A 325 20.68 -14.58 7.61
C LEU A 325 22.01 -14.38 8.33
N ASN A 326 22.30 -13.14 8.75
CA ASN A 326 23.45 -12.80 9.58
C ASN A 326 22.99 -12.46 10.99
N TYR A 327 23.59 -13.12 11.99
CA TYR A 327 23.31 -12.90 13.40
C TYR A 327 24.47 -13.41 14.26
N VAL A 328 24.56 -12.88 15.49
CA VAL A 328 25.48 -13.35 16.53
C VAL A 328 24.70 -13.45 17.82
N ILE A 329 24.65 -14.66 18.39
CA ILE A 329 23.91 -14.95 19.62
C ILE A 329 24.92 -15.13 20.75
N ILE A 330 24.69 -14.42 21.86
CA ILE A 330 25.48 -14.51 23.09
C ILE A 330 24.49 -14.75 24.23
N PRO A 331 24.52 -15.93 24.88
CA PRO A 331 23.56 -16.25 25.93
C PRO A 331 23.54 -15.21 27.06
N ALA A 332 22.34 -14.84 27.49
CA ALA A 332 22.10 -13.86 28.54
C ALA A 332 20.71 -14.08 29.18
N ASN A 333 20.45 -13.54 30.37
CA ASN A 333 19.10 -13.57 30.97
C ASN A 333 18.11 -12.78 30.11
N THR A 334 18.51 -11.58 29.67
CA THR A 334 17.87 -10.82 28.59
C THR A 334 18.74 -11.00 27.34
N LEU A 335 18.42 -12.00 26.52
CA LEU A 335 19.09 -12.25 25.26
C LEU A 335 18.61 -11.26 24.21
N THR A 336 19.52 -10.45 23.67
CA THR A 336 19.25 -9.55 22.53
C THR A 336 20.25 -9.80 21.41
N PHE A 337 19.76 -9.98 20.18
CA PHE A 337 20.60 -10.12 18.98
C PHE A 337 19.92 -9.52 17.75
N THR A 338 20.72 -9.02 16.82
CA THR A 338 20.23 -8.45 15.55
C THR A 338 20.22 -9.52 14.46
N LEU A 339 19.06 -9.79 13.88
CA LEU A 339 18.93 -10.49 12.60
C LEU A 339 19.14 -9.49 11.47
N SER A 340 19.91 -9.83 10.45
CA SER A 340 20.05 -9.00 9.25
C SER A 340 20.18 -9.81 7.97
N TYR A 341 19.64 -9.27 6.89
CA TYR A 341 19.57 -9.93 5.59
C TYR A 341 19.57 -8.91 4.44
N THR A 342 20.14 -9.29 3.30
CA THR A 342 20.06 -8.54 2.05
C THR A 342 19.47 -9.44 0.99
N ALA A 343 18.32 -9.06 0.44
CA ALA A 343 17.57 -9.84 -0.53
C ALA A 343 18.38 -10.07 -1.81
N THR A 344 18.46 -11.32 -2.27
CA THR A 344 19.17 -11.67 -3.51
C THR A 344 18.24 -12.34 -4.51
N ALA A 345 18.58 -12.28 -5.80
CA ALA A 345 17.80 -12.94 -6.85
C ALA A 345 17.77 -14.48 -6.71
N ALA A 346 18.71 -15.08 -5.98
CA ALA A 346 18.72 -16.52 -5.72
C ALA A 346 17.66 -16.94 -4.70
N ASP A 347 17.22 -16.00 -3.87
CA ASP A 347 16.34 -16.21 -2.74
C ASP A 347 14.92 -15.68 -3.04
N ILE A 348 14.53 -15.53 -4.31
CA ILE A 348 13.16 -15.09 -4.66
C ILE A 348 12.16 -16.16 -4.23
N GLY A 349 11.18 -15.76 -3.42
CA GLY A 349 10.17 -16.66 -2.85
C GLY A 349 9.79 -16.29 -1.43
N THR A 350 9.10 -17.21 -0.77
CA THR A 350 8.74 -17.11 0.65
C THR A 350 9.63 -18.06 1.45
N HIS A 351 10.26 -17.53 2.49
CA HIS A 351 11.20 -18.23 3.36
C HIS A 351 10.67 -18.22 4.79
N LEU A 352 10.49 -19.39 5.38
CA LEU A 352 10.06 -19.54 6.76
C LEU A 352 11.28 -19.54 7.68
N ILE A 353 11.30 -18.62 8.64
CA ILE A 353 12.35 -18.50 9.65
C ILE A 353 11.76 -18.90 10.99
N THR A 354 12.46 -19.77 11.72
CA THR A 354 12.07 -20.20 13.07
C THR A 354 13.16 -19.86 14.06
N ILE A 355 12.83 -19.03 15.06
CA ILE A 355 13.71 -18.75 16.19
C ILE A 355 13.29 -19.67 17.33
N ILE A 356 14.23 -20.45 17.88
CA ILE A 356 14.01 -21.33 19.02
C ILE A 356 14.89 -20.84 20.16
N ALA A 357 14.29 -20.26 21.19
CA ALA A 357 14.97 -19.82 22.39
C ALA A 357 14.85 -20.90 23.47
N THR A 358 15.94 -21.20 24.17
CA THR A 358 16.01 -22.25 25.20
C THR A 358 16.69 -21.71 26.44
N ASP A 359 16.07 -21.89 27.61
CA ASP A 359 16.68 -21.55 28.90
C ASP A 359 17.63 -22.66 29.39
N ASP A 360 18.44 -22.35 30.40
CA ASP A 360 19.25 -23.30 31.16
C ASP A 360 18.58 -23.76 32.48
N GLY A 361 17.25 -23.61 32.56
CA GLY A 361 16.44 -24.11 33.66
C GLY A 361 16.47 -25.64 33.78
N THR A 362 15.84 -26.18 34.81
CA THR A 362 15.80 -27.64 35.04
C THR A 362 14.35 -28.14 35.15
N PRO A 363 13.85 -28.91 34.18
CA PRO A 363 14.47 -29.19 32.88
C PRO A 363 14.53 -27.92 32.01
N PRO A 364 15.47 -27.84 31.05
CA PRO A 364 15.52 -26.72 30.13
C PRO A 364 14.25 -26.72 29.27
N LEU A 365 13.65 -25.55 29.11
CA LEU A 365 12.45 -25.36 28.30
C LEU A 365 12.75 -24.45 27.12
N SER A 366 11.95 -24.60 26.07
CA SER A 366 12.10 -23.83 24.84
C SER A 366 10.80 -23.15 24.45
N ALA A 367 10.92 -21.97 23.84
CA ALA A 367 9.86 -21.29 23.14
C ALA A 367 10.29 -21.01 21.70
N SER A 368 9.34 -20.96 20.77
CA SER A 368 9.62 -20.68 19.37
C SER A 368 8.75 -19.58 18.78
N TYR A 369 9.35 -18.84 17.84
CA TYR A 369 8.69 -17.82 17.05
C TYR A 369 8.95 -18.06 15.56
N GLU A 370 7.89 -18.04 14.76
CA GLU A 370 7.95 -18.27 13.32
C GLU A 370 7.50 -17.01 12.56
N PHE A 371 8.26 -16.63 11.52
CA PHE A 371 7.92 -15.53 10.64
C PHE A 371 8.39 -15.80 9.20
N GLU A 372 7.73 -15.17 8.24
CA GLU A 372 8.07 -15.27 6.82
C GLU A 372 8.90 -14.07 6.35
N ILE A 373 9.92 -14.34 5.52
CA ILE A 373 10.56 -13.33 4.67
C ILE A 373 10.14 -13.61 3.22
N ILE A 374 9.53 -12.63 2.56
CA ILE A 374 9.09 -12.71 1.17
C ILE A 374 10.02 -11.83 0.33
N VAL A 375 10.82 -12.47 -0.53
CA VAL A 375 11.70 -11.78 -1.48
C VAL A 375 11.00 -11.71 -2.84
N LYS A 376 10.73 -10.49 -3.26
CA LYS A 376 10.11 -10.13 -4.54
C LYS A 376 11.19 -9.80 -5.55
N ASP A 377 11.00 -10.25 -6.78
CA ASP A 377 11.87 -9.87 -7.88
C ASP A 377 11.77 -8.37 -8.15
N ILE A 378 12.83 -7.79 -8.70
CA ILE A 378 12.77 -6.43 -9.23
C ILE A 378 11.86 -6.43 -10.47
N PRO A 379 10.84 -5.55 -10.57
CA PRO A 379 10.09 -5.43 -11.80
C PRO A 379 11.05 -4.95 -12.90
N SER A 380 11.43 -5.86 -13.80
CA SER A 380 12.15 -5.47 -15.01
C SER A 380 11.26 -4.52 -15.81
N THR A 381 11.78 -3.34 -16.16
CA THR A 381 11.09 -2.53 -17.16
C THR A 381 11.18 -3.28 -18.48
N PRO A 382 10.03 -3.61 -19.13
CA PRO A 382 10.05 -4.39 -20.37
C PRO A 382 10.84 -3.70 -21.49
N VAL A 383 11.02 -2.38 -21.40
CA VAL A 383 11.77 -1.56 -22.35
C VAL A 383 12.55 -0.46 -21.66
N GLU A 384 13.81 -0.29 -22.05
CA GLU A 384 14.61 0.91 -21.73
C GLU A 384 14.79 1.75 -23.00
N LEU A 385 14.38 3.01 -22.98
CA LEU A 385 14.35 3.88 -24.16
C LEU A 385 15.43 4.97 -24.08
N SER A 386 16.30 5.05 -25.09
CA SER A 386 17.37 6.07 -25.17
C SER A 386 17.05 7.23 -26.13
N GLY A 387 15.97 7.13 -26.91
CA GLY A 387 15.53 8.23 -27.76
C GLY A 387 14.12 8.04 -28.27
N PHE A 388 13.36 9.14 -28.35
CA PHE A 388 12.07 9.23 -29.04
C PHE A 388 12.00 10.62 -29.67
N THR A 389 11.76 10.71 -30.98
CA THR A 389 11.82 11.96 -31.74
C THR A 389 10.80 11.94 -32.88
N ALA A 390 10.30 13.12 -33.25
CA ALA A 390 9.52 13.34 -34.46
C ALA A 390 10.19 14.43 -35.28
N THR A 391 10.54 14.14 -36.53
CA THR A 391 11.21 15.09 -37.43
C THR A 391 10.54 15.12 -38.79
N MET A 392 10.48 16.30 -39.39
CA MET A 392 9.93 16.46 -40.74
C MET A 392 10.92 15.90 -41.77
N SER A 393 10.42 15.13 -42.73
CA SER A 393 11.18 14.61 -43.87
C SER A 393 11.29 15.64 -45.00
N ALA A 394 12.15 15.38 -45.97
CA ALA A 394 12.27 16.22 -47.17
C ALA A 394 11.01 16.21 -48.08
N THR A 395 10.07 15.30 -47.84
CA THR A 395 8.80 15.16 -48.58
C THR A 395 7.60 15.75 -47.83
N ASN A 396 7.82 16.50 -46.74
CA ASN A 396 6.81 17.07 -45.83
C ASN A 396 6.02 16.04 -45.01
N ASP A 397 6.49 14.79 -44.93
CA ASP A 397 5.95 13.78 -44.01
C ASP A 397 6.66 13.90 -42.64
N VAL A 398 6.13 13.26 -41.60
CA VAL A 398 6.82 13.17 -40.29
C VAL A 398 7.42 11.79 -40.10
N GLN A 399 8.72 11.74 -39.83
CA GLN A 399 9.43 10.57 -39.36
C GLN A 399 9.44 10.54 -37.83
N VAL A 400 8.73 9.57 -37.25
CA VAL A 400 8.72 9.29 -35.82
C VAL A 400 9.69 8.15 -35.55
N LYS A 401 10.73 8.39 -34.74
CA LYS A 401 11.80 7.41 -34.46
C LYS A 401 11.99 7.22 -32.97
N TRP A 402 12.23 5.98 -32.57
CA TRP A 402 12.68 5.66 -31.22
C TRP A 402 13.79 4.61 -31.20
N THR A 403 14.56 4.64 -30.12
CA THR A 403 15.68 3.74 -29.87
C THR A 403 15.52 3.11 -28.51
N THR A 404 15.58 1.79 -28.45
CA THR A 404 15.57 1.00 -27.22
C THR A 404 17.00 0.57 -26.91
N GLN A 405 17.40 0.52 -25.63
CA GLN A 405 18.67 -0.08 -25.17
C GLN A 405 18.48 -1.56 -24.88
N SER A 406 17.33 -1.93 -24.31
CA SER A 406 16.93 -3.30 -24.04
C SER A 406 15.42 -3.48 -24.19
N GLU A 407 15.01 -4.70 -24.56
CA GLU A 407 13.63 -5.13 -24.73
C GLU A 407 13.47 -6.53 -24.15
N THR A 408 12.50 -6.73 -23.25
CA THR A 408 12.20 -8.04 -22.65
C THR A 408 10.69 -8.21 -22.52
N ASN A 409 10.15 -9.33 -23.02
CA ASN A 409 8.73 -9.69 -22.99
C ASN A 409 7.76 -8.62 -23.55
N LEU A 410 8.22 -7.80 -24.50
CA LEU A 410 7.38 -6.87 -25.26
C LEU A 410 6.69 -7.57 -26.43
N MET A 411 5.38 -7.33 -26.56
CA MET A 411 4.65 -7.64 -27.79
C MET A 411 5.06 -6.70 -28.92
N GLY A 412 5.26 -5.42 -28.60
CA GLY A 412 5.67 -4.42 -29.58
C GLY A 412 5.31 -2.99 -29.21
N PHE A 413 5.23 -2.13 -30.22
CA PHE A 413 5.02 -0.70 -30.09
C PHE A 413 3.82 -0.23 -30.91
N ARG A 414 3.17 0.83 -30.42
CA ARG A 414 2.17 1.62 -31.14
C ARG A 414 2.51 3.10 -31.07
N VAL A 415 2.20 3.83 -32.13
CA VAL A 415 2.41 5.28 -32.21
C VAL A 415 1.07 5.97 -32.36
N TYR A 416 0.88 7.02 -31.56
CA TYR A 416 -0.32 7.85 -31.54
C TYR A 416 0.03 9.30 -31.87
N ARG A 417 -0.92 10.01 -32.49
CA ARG A 417 -0.80 11.43 -32.87
C ARG A 417 -1.94 12.26 -32.29
N ASN A 418 -1.66 13.50 -31.89
CA ASN A 418 -2.67 14.50 -31.52
C ASN A 418 -2.26 15.91 -32.02
N GLU A 419 -3.23 16.81 -32.24
CA GLU A 419 -2.99 18.24 -32.49
C GLU A 419 -2.79 19.02 -31.16
N SER A 420 -2.98 18.36 -30.01
CA SER A 420 -2.68 18.89 -28.68
C SER A 420 -1.64 18.06 -27.94
N SER A 421 -1.02 18.62 -26.90
CA SER A 421 -0.04 17.91 -26.08
C SER A 421 -0.63 16.84 -25.15
N PHE A 422 -1.95 16.60 -25.19
CA PHE A 422 -2.59 15.60 -24.34
C PHE A 422 -2.59 14.22 -25.01
N GLN A 423 -2.36 13.16 -24.22
CA GLN A 423 -2.47 11.77 -24.71
C GLN A 423 -3.94 11.40 -24.99
N SER A 424 -4.87 11.89 -24.16
CA SER A 424 -6.30 11.66 -24.35
C SER A 424 -6.78 12.27 -25.67
N GLY A 425 -7.54 11.48 -26.44
CA GLY A 425 -8.02 11.87 -27.78
C GLY A 425 -6.98 11.72 -28.90
N SER A 426 -5.81 11.13 -28.63
CA SER A 426 -4.84 10.82 -29.67
C SER A 426 -5.34 9.71 -30.60
N ILE A 427 -4.96 9.81 -31.88
CA ILE A 427 -5.33 8.89 -32.94
C ILE A 427 -4.18 7.91 -33.14
N LEU A 428 -4.48 6.60 -33.16
CA LEU A 428 -3.51 5.55 -33.46
C LEU A 428 -3.12 5.60 -34.94
N ILE A 429 -1.83 5.82 -35.23
CA ILE A 429 -1.31 5.86 -36.62
C ILE A 429 -0.64 4.55 -37.06
N THR A 430 -0.40 3.62 -36.13
CA THR A 430 0.10 2.27 -36.40
C THR A 430 -0.99 1.22 -36.08
N PRO A 431 -1.95 0.96 -36.98
CA PRO A 431 -3.04 0.02 -36.73
C PRO A 431 -2.53 -1.43 -36.59
N VAL A 432 -1.40 -1.74 -37.23
CA VAL A 432 -0.65 -2.97 -37.00
C VAL A 432 0.48 -2.66 -36.04
N MET A 433 0.56 -3.44 -34.95
CA MET A 433 1.60 -3.30 -33.93
C MET A 433 2.99 -3.56 -34.54
N ILE A 434 3.96 -2.76 -34.14
CA ILE A 434 5.35 -2.91 -34.57
C ILE A 434 6.03 -3.89 -33.60
N PRO A 435 6.39 -5.11 -34.03
CA PRO A 435 6.88 -6.13 -33.11
C PRO A 435 8.21 -5.70 -32.50
N ALA A 436 8.37 -5.96 -31.20
CA ALA A 436 9.65 -5.82 -30.52
C ALA A 436 10.58 -6.99 -30.86
N THR A 437 11.88 -6.76 -30.81
CA THR A 437 12.89 -7.81 -31.01
C THR A 437 13.15 -8.64 -29.76
N ASN A 438 12.84 -8.09 -28.58
CA ASN A 438 13.10 -8.73 -27.27
C ASN A 438 14.58 -9.09 -27.07
N THR A 439 15.45 -8.12 -27.37
CA THR A 439 16.91 -8.26 -27.22
C THR A 439 17.46 -7.25 -26.22
N SER A 440 18.54 -7.62 -25.53
CA SER A 440 19.34 -6.70 -24.70
C SER A 440 20.31 -5.83 -25.51
N ALA A 441 20.14 -5.79 -26.84
CA ALA A 441 20.96 -4.99 -27.74
C ALA A 441 20.15 -3.81 -28.26
N GLN A 442 20.82 -2.68 -28.50
CA GLN A 442 20.16 -1.48 -28.98
C GLN A 442 19.42 -1.73 -30.30
N GLN A 443 18.13 -1.38 -30.36
CA GLN A 443 17.33 -1.39 -31.58
C GLN A 443 16.85 0.01 -31.94
N SER A 444 16.49 0.19 -33.21
CA SER A 444 15.95 1.44 -33.71
C SER A 444 14.76 1.17 -34.62
N TYR A 445 13.70 1.93 -34.40
CA TYR A 445 12.44 1.82 -35.13
C TYR A 445 12.04 3.16 -35.73
N SER A 446 11.23 3.11 -36.78
CA SER A 446 10.68 4.31 -37.40
C SER A 446 9.30 4.08 -38.00
N VAL A 447 8.45 5.09 -37.89
CA VAL A 447 7.15 5.18 -38.57
C VAL A 447 7.08 6.50 -39.32
N THR A 448 6.58 6.45 -40.55
CA THR A 448 6.29 7.66 -41.32
C THR A 448 4.80 7.99 -41.19
N ASP A 449 4.50 9.22 -40.79
CA ASP A 449 3.17 9.79 -40.84
C ASP A 449 3.02 10.73 -42.04
N ASN A 450 2.18 10.32 -42.99
CA ASN A 450 1.92 11.02 -44.24
C ASN A 450 0.59 11.81 -44.22
N GLU A 451 -0.15 11.77 -43.12
CA GLU A 451 -1.46 12.44 -43.00
C GLU A 451 -1.34 13.82 -42.31
N VAL A 452 -0.15 14.40 -42.34
CA VAL A 452 0.15 15.68 -41.72
C VAL A 452 -0.09 16.84 -42.70
N VAL A 453 -0.53 17.98 -42.16
CA VAL A 453 -0.84 19.17 -42.97
C VAL A 453 0.17 20.29 -42.70
N ILE A 454 0.62 20.96 -43.77
CA ILE A 454 1.50 22.13 -43.69
C ILE A 454 0.86 23.23 -42.83
N GLY A 455 1.64 23.81 -41.92
CA GLY A 455 1.19 24.86 -41.00
C GLY A 455 0.55 24.37 -39.70
N LYS A 456 0.45 23.04 -39.49
CA LYS A 456 -0.03 22.43 -38.24
C LYS A 456 1.12 21.93 -37.36
N SER A 457 0.86 21.84 -36.06
CA SER A 457 1.74 21.19 -35.08
C SER A 457 1.11 19.88 -34.61
N TYR A 458 1.93 18.83 -34.55
CA TYR A 458 1.51 17.50 -34.12
C TYR A 458 2.36 17.01 -32.95
N TYR A 459 1.72 16.32 -32.02
CA TYR A 459 2.33 15.69 -30.85
C TYR A 459 2.19 14.17 -30.99
N TYR A 460 3.27 13.44 -30.72
CA TYR A 460 3.34 11.99 -30.85
C TYR A 460 3.62 11.33 -29.51
N TRP A 461 2.96 10.20 -29.30
CA TRP A 461 3.14 9.32 -28.14
C TRP A 461 3.52 7.93 -28.62
N LEU A 462 4.48 7.31 -27.95
CA LEU A 462 4.87 5.93 -28.16
C LEU A 462 4.30 5.08 -27.04
N GLU A 463 3.54 4.04 -27.36
CA GLU A 463 3.10 3.03 -26.41
C GLU A 463 3.97 1.79 -26.58
N SER A 464 4.63 1.33 -25.52
CA SER A 464 5.19 -0.01 -25.44
C SER A 464 4.15 -0.95 -24.84
N VAL A 465 3.92 -2.08 -25.49
CA VAL A 465 2.90 -3.06 -25.09
C VAL A 465 3.60 -4.36 -24.69
N ASP A 466 3.45 -4.76 -23.43
CA ASP A 466 3.83 -6.08 -22.94
C ASP A 466 2.57 -6.98 -22.74
N PHE A 467 2.75 -8.17 -22.16
CA PHE A 467 1.67 -9.15 -21.97
C PHE A 467 0.69 -8.83 -20.83
N SER A 468 1.02 -7.87 -19.96
CA SER A 468 0.30 -7.54 -18.72
C SER A 468 -0.11 -6.07 -18.66
N ILE A 469 0.77 -5.15 -19.09
CA ILE A 469 0.58 -3.70 -19.03
C ILE A 469 1.11 -3.00 -20.30
N SER A 470 0.74 -1.73 -20.46
CA SER A 470 1.23 -0.85 -21.52
C SER A 470 1.75 0.46 -20.92
N GLN A 471 2.86 0.99 -21.44
CA GLN A 471 3.46 2.23 -20.98
C GLN A 471 3.55 3.24 -22.13
N PHE A 472 3.23 4.51 -21.86
CA PHE A 472 3.34 5.60 -22.84
C PHE A 472 4.60 6.46 -22.60
N PHE A 473 5.27 6.84 -23.68
CA PHE A 473 6.40 7.77 -23.73
C PHE A 473 6.06 8.97 -24.61
N GLY A 474 6.50 10.16 -24.23
CA GLY A 474 6.24 11.41 -24.95
C GLY A 474 5.60 12.51 -24.07
N PRO A 475 5.00 13.54 -24.70
CA PRO A 475 4.89 13.73 -26.14
C PRO A 475 6.18 14.29 -26.75
N VAL A 476 6.46 13.91 -28.00
CA VAL A 476 7.41 14.64 -28.86
C VAL A 476 6.62 15.43 -29.89
N ASN A 477 7.07 16.62 -30.27
CA ASN A 477 6.30 17.49 -31.16
C ASN A 477 7.10 17.92 -32.39
N VAL A 478 6.36 18.21 -33.47
CA VAL A 478 6.91 18.76 -34.71
C VAL A 478 5.88 19.72 -35.31
N THR A 479 6.37 20.81 -35.91
CA THR A 479 5.54 21.74 -36.68
C THR A 479 5.90 21.62 -38.15
N ILE A 480 4.90 21.39 -39.00
CA ILE A 480 5.11 21.19 -40.43
C ILE A 480 5.32 22.55 -41.10
N GLN A 481 6.56 22.85 -41.47
CA GLN A 481 6.93 24.11 -42.11
C GLN A 481 6.95 23.94 -43.63
N GLY A 482 6.23 24.81 -44.36
CA GLY A 482 6.21 24.84 -45.81
C GLY A 482 5.38 26.02 -46.33
N GLU A 483 5.63 26.46 -47.57
CA GLU A 483 4.79 27.45 -48.23
C GLU A 483 3.51 26.77 -48.71
N VAL A 484 2.35 27.18 -48.19
CA VAL A 484 1.05 26.72 -48.73
C VAL A 484 0.89 27.32 -50.12
N PRO A 485 0.79 26.51 -51.20
CA PRO A 485 0.55 27.04 -52.53
C PRO A 485 -0.76 27.82 -52.53
N ALA A 486 -0.78 29.01 -53.14
CA ALA A 486 -2.02 29.76 -53.32
C ALA A 486 -3.02 28.88 -54.09
N VAL A 487 -4.15 28.55 -53.45
CA VAL A 487 -5.22 27.79 -54.09
C VAL A 487 -5.88 28.73 -55.09
N ASN A 488 -5.57 28.56 -56.37
CA ASN A 488 -6.26 29.29 -57.44
C ASN A 488 -7.67 28.69 -57.62
N PRO A 489 -8.68 29.52 -57.95
CA PRO A 489 -10.03 29.03 -58.19
C PRO A 489 -10.11 28.03 -59.35
N ASP A 490 -10.87 26.95 -59.17
CA ASP A 490 -11.16 25.96 -60.24
C ASP A 490 -12.25 26.43 -61.22
N ILE A 491 -13.06 27.40 -60.81
CA ILE A 491 -14.15 27.98 -61.59
C ILE A 491 -14.12 29.50 -61.52
N SER A 492 -14.54 30.13 -62.62
CA SER A 492 -14.79 31.57 -62.63
C SER A 492 -16.15 31.84 -61.96
N GLN A 493 -16.22 32.80 -61.03
CA GLN A 493 -17.44 33.16 -60.31
C GLN A 493 -17.54 34.67 -60.05
N LEU A 494 -18.75 35.22 -60.19
CA LEU A 494 -19.07 36.59 -59.77
C LEU A 494 -19.86 36.58 -58.45
N LYS A 495 -19.33 37.20 -57.38
CA LYS A 495 -19.99 37.32 -56.08
C LYS A 495 -20.87 38.58 -55.99
N SER A 496 -21.68 38.65 -54.93
CA SER A 496 -22.50 39.83 -54.64
C SER A 496 -21.61 41.01 -54.25
N ALA A 497 -21.96 42.20 -54.73
CA ALA A 497 -21.34 43.44 -54.28
C ALA A 497 -21.69 43.70 -52.81
N TYR A 498 -20.72 44.14 -51.99
CA TYR A 498 -20.97 44.55 -50.61
C TYR A 498 -20.23 45.86 -50.26
N PRO A 499 -20.88 46.82 -49.60
CA PRO A 499 -22.33 46.87 -49.34
C PRO A 499 -23.17 47.07 -50.62
N ASN A 500 -24.38 46.50 -50.66
CA ASN A 500 -25.38 46.73 -51.72
C ASN A 500 -26.80 46.68 -51.10
N PRO A 501 -27.56 47.80 -51.04
CA PRO A 501 -27.28 49.11 -51.65
C PRO A 501 -26.11 49.88 -51.00
N PHE A 502 -25.52 50.83 -51.72
CA PHE A 502 -24.46 51.73 -51.21
C PHE A 502 -24.71 53.19 -51.63
N LYS A 503 -24.08 54.16 -50.95
CA LYS A 503 -24.23 55.60 -51.26
C LYS A 503 -23.29 56.04 -52.39
N ALA A 504 -23.70 57.00 -53.21
CA ALA A 504 -22.80 57.62 -54.18
C ALA A 504 -21.55 58.19 -53.48
N ASN A 505 -20.36 57.99 -54.07
CA ASN A 505 -19.04 58.32 -53.49
C ASN A 505 -18.63 57.51 -52.25
N SER A 506 -19.32 56.39 -51.96
CA SER A 506 -18.82 55.35 -51.06
C SER A 506 -18.42 54.11 -51.85
N ASN A 507 -17.52 53.29 -51.29
CA ASN A 507 -17.02 52.10 -51.99
C ASN A 507 -17.95 50.91 -51.78
N THR A 508 -18.24 50.19 -52.86
CA THR A 508 -18.68 48.79 -52.83
C THR A 508 -17.56 47.89 -53.33
N LYS A 509 -17.42 46.72 -52.71
CA LYS A 509 -16.49 45.67 -53.12
C LYS A 509 -17.21 44.64 -53.96
N ILE A 510 -16.66 44.31 -55.11
CA ILE A 510 -17.13 43.25 -56.01
C ILE A 510 -16.03 42.21 -56.08
N GLU A 511 -16.26 41.06 -55.46
CA GLU A 511 -15.31 39.95 -55.49
C GLU A 511 -15.57 39.04 -56.70
N VAL A 512 -14.50 38.71 -57.41
CA VAL A 512 -14.51 37.80 -58.55
C VAL A 512 -13.42 36.75 -58.38
N ASP A 513 -13.82 35.49 -58.59
CA ASP A 513 -12.89 34.38 -58.70
C ASP A 513 -12.70 34.09 -60.20
N ILE A 514 -11.46 34.00 -60.66
CA ILE A 514 -11.12 33.71 -62.05
C ILE A 514 -10.38 32.39 -62.11
N LYS A 515 -10.94 31.45 -62.87
CA LYS A 515 -10.37 30.14 -63.11
C LYS A 515 -8.93 30.24 -63.61
N THR A 516 -8.05 29.36 -63.12
CA THR A 516 -6.66 29.25 -63.60
C THR A 516 -6.59 29.18 -65.14
N GLY A 517 -5.71 29.97 -65.75
CA GLY A 517 -5.54 30.09 -67.21
C GLY A 517 -6.55 31.00 -67.91
N GLU A 518 -7.54 31.56 -67.20
CA GLU A 518 -8.48 32.52 -67.77
C GLU A 518 -8.09 33.97 -67.49
N SER A 519 -8.60 34.85 -68.34
CA SER A 519 -8.75 36.27 -68.04
C SER A 519 -10.16 36.68 -68.38
N GLY A 520 -10.62 37.77 -67.77
CA GLY A 520 -11.96 38.26 -67.98
C GLY A 520 -12.08 39.76 -67.78
N THR A 521 -13.27 40.25 -68.02
CA THR A 521 -13.62 41.66 -67.82
C THR A 521 -14.86 41.74 -66.96
N LEU A 522 -14.75 42.49 -65.85
CA LEU A 522 -15.88 42.94 -65.06
C LEU A 522 -16.35 44.29 -65.60
N THR A 523 -17.53 44.34 -66.21
CA THR A 523 -18.11 45.57 -66.78
C THR A 523 -19.33 46.00 -66.00
N ILE A 524 -19.43 47.30 -65.71
CA ILE A 524 -20.56 47.93 -65.02
C ILE A 524 -21.39 48.70 -66.05
N PHE A 525 -22.71 48.54 -66.02
CA PHE A 525 -23.68 49.15 -66.94
C PHE A 525 -24.76 49.93 -66.19
N ASN A 526 -25.27 50.98 -66.81
CA ASN A 526 -26.49 51.66 -66.36
C ASN A 526 -27.76 50.93 -66.85
N LEU A 527 -28.95 51.42 -66.45
CA LEU A 527 -30.24 50.84 -66.83
C LEU A 527 -30.50 50.85 -68.35
N ALA A 528 -29.88 51.78 -69.09
CA ALA A 528 -29.97 51.85 -70.56
C ALA A 528 -28.99 50.89 -71.27
N GLY A 529 -28.21 50.11 -70.52
CA GLY A 529 -27.22 49.17 -71.07
C GLY A 529 -25.91 49.84 -71.51
N GLN A 530 -25.71 51.13 -71.20
CA GLN A 530 -24.47 51.83 -71.52
C GLN A 530 -23.38 51.44 -70.52
N VAL A 531 -22.16 51.22 -71.00
CA VAL A 531 -20.99 50.91 -70.17
C VAL A 531 -20.61 52.15 -69.34
N VAL A 532 -20.50 51.95 -68.03
CA VAL A 532 -20.09 52.97 -67.06
C VAL A 532 -18.59 52.88 -66.82
N THR A 533 -18.08 51.66 -66.54
CA THR A 533 -16.65 51.37 -66.37
C THR A 533 -16.40 49.87 -66.53
N SER A 534 -15.14 49.48 -66.73
CA SER A 534 -14.69 48.09 -66.87
C SER A 534 -13.36 47.85 -66.18
N TYR A 535 -13.18 46.65 -65.62
CA TYR A 535 -11.95 46.18 -64.97
C TYR A 535 -11.49 44.87 -65.61
N ASN A 536 -10.22 44.81 -66.00
CA ASN A 536 -9.60 43.56 -66.44
C ASN A 536 -9.16 42.75 -65.23
N VAL A 537 -9.51 41.47 -65.23
CA VAL A 537 -9.15 40.52 -64.17
C VAL A 537 -8.47 39.31 -64.81
N ARG A 538 -7.42 38.82 -64.17
CA ARG A 538 -6.66 37.63 -64.59
C ARG A 538 -6.94 36.49 -63.61
N GLU A 539 -6.40 35.30 -63.84
CA GLU A 539 -6.51 34.18 -62.89
C GLU A 539 -6.29 34.57 -61.42
N GLY A 540 -7.01 33.92 -60.51
CA GLY A 540 -7.00 34.20 -59.07
C GLY A 540 -8.23 34.95 -58.56
N THR A 541 -8.25 35.23 -57.25
CA THR A 541 -9.31 35.99 -56.58
C THR A 541 -8.99 37.48 -56.58
N HIS A 542 -9.93 38.31 -57.06
CA HIS A 542 -9.80 39.77 -57.12
C HIS A 542 -10.96 40.45 -56.40
N ILE A 543 -10.65 41.49 -55.63
CA ILE A 543 -11.63 42.36 -55.00
C ILE A 543 -11.57 43.72 -55.71
N ILE A 544 -12.63 44.05 -56.44
CA ILE A 544 -12.75 45.33 -57.15
C ILE A 544 -13.50 46.32 -56.27
N ASP A 545 -12.82 47.40 -55.89
CA ASP A 545 -13.40 48.54 -55.19
C ASP A 545 -13.99 49.54 -56.21
N TRP A 546 -15.31 49.66 -56.26
CA TRP A 546 -16.01 50.65 -57.08
C TRP A 546 -16.71 51.69 -56.21
N ASN A 547 -16.45 52.97 -56.48
CA ASN A 547 -16.96 54.11 -55.71
C ASN A 547 -18.20 54.78 -56.33
N GLY A 548 -18.78 54.17 -57.37
CA GLY A 548 -19.95 54.72 -58.07
C GLY A 548 -19.63 55.83 -59.08
N THR A 549 -18.40 55.92 -59.61
CA THR A 549 -18.07 56.84 -60.71
C THR A 549 -17.97 56.12 -62.06
N ASP A 550 -18.19 56.87 -63.15
CA ASP A 550 -17.90 56.41 -64.51
C ASP A 550 -16.39 56.40 -64.82
N ALA A 551 -16.02 55.94 -66.00
CA ALA A 551 -14.63 55.88 -66.47
C ALA A 551 -13.92 57.25 -66.53
N ASN A 552 -14.66 58.37 -66.53
CA ASN A 552 -14.11 59.72 -66.50
C ASN A 552 -14.06 60.30 -65.07
N GLY A 553 -14.36 59.48 -64.05
CA GLY A 553 -14.40 59.89 -62.64
C GLY A 553 -15.65 60.69 -62.27
N LYS A 554 -16.67 60.78 -63.14
CA LYS A 554 -17.91 61.50 -62.85
C LYS A 554 -18.85 60.61 -62.03
N ALA A 555 -19.44 61.16 -60.97
CA ALA A 555 -20.37 60.43 -60.12
C ALA A 555 -21.63 59.97 -60.88
N CYS A 556 -22.00 58.70 -60.69
CA CYS A 556 -23.22 58.11 -61.21
C CYS A 556 -24.46 58.61 -60.43
N SER A 557 -25.60 58.76 -61.11
CA SER A 557 -26.88 59.07 -60.46
C SER A 557 -27.38 57.91 -59.61
N SER A 558 -28.16 58.19 -58.56
CA SER A 558 -28.86 57.14 -57.79
C SER A 558 -29.75 56.30 -58.72
N GLY A 559 -29.72 54.98 -58.57
CA GLY A 559 -30.43 54.07 -59.47
C GLY A 559 -29.83 52.66 -59.50
N ILE A 560 -30.47 51.80 -60.31
CA ILE A 560 -30.04 50.41 -60.50
C ILE A 560 -28.92 50.37 -61.55
N TYR A 561 -27.85 49.66 -61.22
CA TYR A 561 -26.74 49.34 -62.11
C TYR A 561 -26.58 47.83 -62.20
N PHE A 562 -26.04 47.36 -63.32
CA PHE A 562 -25.70 45.95 -63.51
C PHE A 562 -24.19 45.81 -63.61
N TYR A 563 -23.65 44.74 -63.07
CA TYR A 563 -22.25 44.39 -63.25
C TYR A 563 -22.16 42.97 -63.78
N LYS A 564 -21.32 42.78 -64.80
CA LYS A 564 -21.19 41.54 -65.54
C LYS A 564 -19.74 41.11 -65.57
N LEU A 565 -19.47 39.88 -65.14
CA LEU A 565 -18.19 39.22 -65.36
C LEU A 565 -18.29 38.38 -66.62
N THR A 566 -17.34 38.58 -67.53
CA THR A 566 -17.17 37.77 -68.74
C THR A 566 -15.78 37.18 -68.77
N THR A 567 -15.69 35.85 -68.75
CA THR A 567 -14.48 35.04 -68.97
C THR A 567 -14.78 34.05 -70.12
N PRO A 568 -13.80 33.26 -70.62
CA PRO A 568 -14.06 32.20 -71.59
C PRO A 568 -15.13 31.19 -71.16
N THR A 569 -15.27 30.92 -69.86
CA THR A 569 -16.23 29.92 -69.33
C THR A 569 -17.41 30.49 -68.57
N LEU A 570 -17.39 31.79 -68.21
CA LEU A 570 -18.46 32.41 -67.44
C LEU A 570 -18.95 33.71 -68.09
N SER A 571 -20.27 33.84 -68.22
CA SER A 571 -20.92 35.13 -68.48
C SER A 571 -22.04 35.35 -67.46
N GLN A 572 -21.75 36.06 -66.37
CA GLN A 572 -22.68 36.23 -65.26
C GLN A 572 -22.95 37.71 -65.01
N THR A 573 -24.22 38.09 -64.85
CA THR A 573 -24.64 39.45 -64.53
C THR A 573 -25.37 39.49 -63.20
N ARG A 574 -25.08 40.51 -62.39
CA ARG A 574 -25.78 40.82 -61.14
C ARG A 574 -26.17 42.30 -61.12
N LYS A 575 -27.08 42.65 -60.22
CA LYS A 575 -27.57 44.03 -60.04
C LYS A 575 -27.06 44.63 -58.73
N MET A 576 -26.87 45.94 -58.71
CA MET A 576 -26.58 46.73 -57.52
C MET A 576 -27.35 48.05 -57.54
N LEU A 577 -27.53 48.65 -56.37
CA LEU A 577 -28.32 49.87 -56.19
C LEU A 577 -27.47 50.97 -55.57
N ILE A 578 -27.39 52.12 -56.25
CA ILE A 578 -26.80 53.34 -55.72
C ILE A 578 -27.92 54.18 -55.10
N LEU A 579 -27.77 54.53 -53.82
CA LEU A 579 -28.61 55.47 -53.08
C LEU A 579 -27.98 56.87 -53.06
N LYS A 580 -28.82 57.88 -52.87
CA LYS A 580 -28.38 59.27 -52.70
C LYS A 580 -27.72 59.50 -51.34
#